data_AF-W8X9Z6-F1
#
_entry.id   AF-W8X9Z6-F1
#
_cell.length_a   1.000
_cell.length_b   1.000
_cell.length_c   1.000
_cell.angle_alpha   90.00
_cell.angle_beta   90.00
_cell.angle_gamma   90.00
#
_symmetry.space_group_name_H-M   'P 1'
#
loop_
_entity.id
_entity.type
_entity.pdbx_description
1 polymer ?
#
loop_
_entity_poly.entity_id
_entity_poly.type
_entity_poly.pdbx_seq_one_letter_code
_entity_poly.pdbx_strand_id
1 'polypeptide(L)'
;MNKIIPNGAICLFRLNPGGSRNGKIVLVECAEVQDDDSGSRYTVKEYQSLKIDTEDGWQHQRILLKPRSYNPNMATLEISSDDEHRYRVVGEFLGVID
;
A
#
# COMPACT_ATOMS: atom_id res chain seq x y z
N MET A 1 -6.45 -6.98 -5.50
CA MET A 1 -7.09 -5.69 -5.89
C MET A 1 -8.29 -5.87 -6.82
N ASN A 2 -8.74 -7.11 -7.09
CA ASN A 2 -9.78 -7.43 -8.07
C ASN A 2 -11.20 -6.92 -7.74
N LYS A 3 -11.41 -6.26 -6.59
CA LYS A 3 -12.64 -5.47 -6.34
C LYS A 3 -12.65 -4.14 -7.09
N ILE A 4 -11.49 -3.64 -7.53
CA ILE A 4 -11.33 -2.31 -8.13
C ILE A 4 -10.52 -2.38 -9.44
N ILE A 5 -9.46 -3.20 -9.47
CA ILE A 5 -8.56 -3.35 -10.62
C ILE A 5 -8.68 -4.80 -11.12
N PRO A 6 -9.23 -5.05 -12.32
CA PRO A 6 -9.29 -6.39 -12.90
C PRO A 6 -7.91 -7.06 -13.01
N ASN A 7 -7.88 -8.39 -12.91
CA ASN A 7 -6.63 -9.13 -13.09
C ASN A 7 -6.14 -8.95 -14.54
N GLY A 8 -4.84 -8.70 -14.73
CA GLY A 8 -4.22 -8.48 -16.04
C GLY A 8 -4.38 -7.06 -16.60
N ALA A 9 -5.05 -6.15 -15.88
CA ALA A 9 -5.24 -4.78 -16.30
C ALA A 9 -3.93 -3.98 -16.35
N ILE A 10 -3.79 -3.13 -17.38
CA ILE A 10 -2.72 -2.13 -17.45
C ILE A 10 -3.15 -0.91 -16.65
N CYS A 11 -2.38 -0.57 -15.62
CA CYS A 11 -2.73 0.49 -14.68
C CYS A 11 -1.92 1.76 -14.95
N LEU A 12 -2.59 2.91 -14.97
CA LEU A 12 -1.96 4.22 -14.99
C LEU A 12 -1.70 4.72 -13.57
N PHE A 13 -0.46 5.14 -13.30
CA PHE A 13 -0.07 5.72 -12.02
C PHE A 13 0.51 7.14 -12.19
N ARG A 14 0.17 8.04 -11.26
CA ARG A 14 0.81 9.34 -11.11
C ARG A 14 2.00 9.23 -10.17
N LEU A 15 3.18 9.63 -10.64
CA LEU A 15 4.38 9.74 -9.81
C LEU A 15 4.23 10.90 -8.81
N ASN A 16 4.74 10.72 -7.58
CA ASN A 16 4.84 11.76 -6.55
C ASN A 16 3.52 12.52 -6.29
N PRO A 17 2.46 11.83 -5.82
CA PRO A 17 1.23 12.52 -5.44
C PRO A 17 1.50 13.45 -4.25
N GLY A 18 1.25 14.75 -4.44
CA GLY A 18 1.17 15.69 -3.32
C GLY A 18 -0.07 15.42 -2.45
N GLY A 19 -0.02 15.83 -1.19
CA GLY A 19 -1.13 15.67 -0.24
C GLY A 19 -1.22 14.28 0.40
N SER A 20 -2.36 13.99 1.02
CA SER A 20 -2.58 12.73 1.75
C SER A 20 -2.74 11.54 0.80
N ARG A 21 -2.21 10.40 1.22
CA ARG A 21 -2.35 9.08 0.56
C ARG A 21 -3.50 8.26 1.16
N ASN A 22 -4.12 8.73 2.24
CA ASN A 22 -5.11 7.98 3.00
C ASN A 22 -6.35 7.66 2.15
N GLY A 23 -6.73 6.38 2.07
CA GLY A 23 -7.84 5.87 1.27
C GLY A 23 -7.53 5.73 -0.23
N LYS A 24 -6.32 6.08 -0.68
CA LYS A 24 -5.94 5.98 -2.09
C LYS A 24 -5.36 4.62 -2.42
N ILE A 25 -5.55 4.17 -3.65
CA ILE A 25 -4.84 3.01 -4.19
C ILE A 25 -3.45 3.49 -4.66
N VAL A 26 -2.41 2.81 -4.20
CA VAL A 26 -1.03 3.21 -4.45
C VAL A 26 -0.20 2.03 -4.93
N LEU A 27 0.81 2.34 -5.74
CA LEU A 27 1.92 1.45 -6.04
C LEU A 27 3.01 1.64 -4.99
N VAL A 28 3.36 0.56 -4.31
CA VAL A 28 4.37 0.53 -3.24
C VAL A 28 5.52 -0.36 -3.68
N GLU A 29 6.72 0.17 -3.58
CA GLU A 29 7.98 -0.56 -3.69
C GLU A 29 8.44 -1.02 -2.30
N CYS A 30 8.92 -2.25 -2.19
CA CYS A 30 9.56 -2.82 -1.01
C CYS A 30 11.03 -3.12 -1.34
N ALA A 31 11.95 -2.57 -0.54
CA ALA A 31 13.39 -2.65 -0.78
C ALA A 31 13.96 -4.06 -0.62
N GLU A 32 13.34 -4.87 0.24
CA GLU A 32 13.65 -6.30 0.37
C GLU A 32 12.65 -7.12 -0.43
N VAL A 33 13.14 -8.16 -1.10
CA VAL A 33 12.26 -9.17 -1.72
C VAL A 33 11.49 -9.81 -0.56
N GLN A 34 10.17 -9.61 -0.52
CA GLN A 34 9.34 -10.34 0.41
C GLN A 34 9.39 -11.82 0.00
N ASP A 35 9.53 -12.74 0.97
CA ASP A 35 9.31 -14.18 0.81
C ASP A 35 7.80 -14.51 0.55
N ASP A 36 7.08 -13.56 -0.04
CA ASP A 36 5.73 -13.69 -0.57
C ASP A 36 5.83 -14.37 -1.95
N ASP A 37 4.92 -15.31 -2.18
CA ASP A 37 4.73 -16.17 -3.36
C ASP A 37 4.83 -15.46 -4.74
N SER A 38 4.73 -14.13 -4.78
CA SER A 38 4.83 -13.33 -6.01
C SER A 38 6.26 -12.95 -6.43
N GLY A 39 7.25 -12.99 -5.53
CA GLY A 39 8.65 -12.64 -5.82
C GLY A 39 8.89 -11.20 -6.35
N SER A 40 7.87 -10.35 -6.31
CA SER A 40 7.92 -8.98 -6.84
C SER A 40 8.26 -7.98 -5.74
N ARG A 41 9.11 -7.00 -6.06
CA ARG A 41 9.39 -5.85 -5.17
C ARG A 41 8.25 -4.83 -5.10
N TYR A 42 7.18 -5.03 -5.87
CA TYR A 42 6.07 -4.09 -5.96
C TYR A 42 4.74 -4.71 -5.58
N THR A 43 3.92 -3.92 -4.90
CA THR A 43 2.54 -4.27 -4.58
C THR A 43 1.59 -3.10 -4.81
N VAL A 44 0.34 -3.40 -5.19
CA VAL A 44 -0.74 -2.41 -5.29
C VAL A 44 -1.74 -2.67 -4.18
N LYS A 45 -1.97 -1.66 -3.34
CA LYS A 45 -2.81 -1.74 -2.13
C LYS A 45 -3.50 -0.40 -1.89
N GLU A 46 -4.57 -0.41 -1.10
CA GLU A 46 -5.11 0.84 -0.55
C GLU A 46 -4.28 1.25 0.67
N TYR A 47 -3.85 2.51 0.69
CA TYR A 47 -3.04 3.06 1.76
C TYR A 47 -3.93 3.62 2.87
N GLN A 48 -3.65 3.25 4.11
CA GLN A 48 -4.20 3.92 5.28
C GLN A 48 -3.09 4.27 6.27
N SER A 49 -3.09 5.50 6.80
CA SER A 49 -2.23 5.90 7.92
C SER A 49 -3.08 6.13 9.16
N LEU A 50 -2.65 5.55 10.28
CA LEU A 50 -3.26 5.67 11.59
C LEU A 50 -2.27 6.38 12.52
N LYS A 51 -2.75 7.38 13.27
CA LYS A 51 -2.05 7.94 14.42
C LYS A 51 -2.52 7.19 15.66
N ILE A 52 -1.58 6.65 16.42
CA ILE A 52 -1.85 5.93 17.66
C ILE A 52 -1.24 6.75 18.77
N ASP A 53 -2.08 7.28 19.66
CA ASP A 53 -1.63 7.93 20.88
C ASP A 53 -1.27 6.86 21.90
N THR A 54 -0.05 6.90 22.44
CA THR A 54 0.38 6.05 23.55
C THR A 54 0.10 6.72 24.90
N GLU A 55 0.04 5.96 25.99
CA GLU A 55 -0.17 6.51 27.35
C GLU A 55 0.87 7.57 27.74
N ASP A 56 2.10 7.49 27.19
CA ASP A 56 3.18 8.46 27.39
C ASP A 56 3.08 9.72 26.50
N GLY A 57 1.99 9.88 25.74
CA GLY A 57 1.74 11.03 24.85
C GLY A 57 2.54 11.00 23.54
N TRP A 58 3.26 9.91 23.24
CA TRP A 58 3.92 9.73 21.95
C TRP A 58 2.89 9.32 20.88
N GLN A 59 3.01 9.91 19.68
CA GLN A 59 2.22 9.51 18.51
C GLN A 59 3.01 8.53 17.66
N HIS A 60 2.62 7.27 17.68
CA HIS A 60 3.15 6.29 16.72
C HIS A 60 2.31 6.32 15.44
N GLN A 61 2.98 6.34 14.29
CA GLN A 61 2.31 6.22 13.01
C GLN A 61 2.39 4.77 12.53
N ARG A 62 1.23 4.18 12.26
CA ARG A 62 1.12 2.86 11.62
C ARG A 62 0.51 3.01 10.23
N ILE A 63 1.11 2.33 9.26
CA ILE A 63 0.60 2.29 7.90
C ILE A 63 -0.02 0.92 7.64
N LEU A 64 -1.22 0.90 7.09
CA LEU A 64 -1.91 -0.30 6.65
C LEU A 64 -2.02 -0.26 5.12
N LEU A 65 -1.52 -1.31 4.47
CA LEU A 65 -1.66 -1.55 3.05
C LEU A 65 -2.72 -2.64 2.83
N LYS A 66 -3.96 -2.19 2.59
CA LYS A 66 -5.13 -3.07 2.56
C LYS A 66 -5.34 -3.68 1.18
N PRO A 67 -5.58 -4.99 1.10
CA PRO A 67 -6.05 -5.58 -0.14
C PRO A 67 -7.51 -5.20 -0.37
N ARG A 68 -7.82 -4.78 -1.59
CA ARG A 68 -9.20 -4.71 -2.09
C ARG A 68 -9.46 -5.91 -2.98
N SER A 69 -9.56 -7.08 -2.36
CA SER A 69 -9.70 -8.37 -3.04
C SER A 69 -11.00 -9.07 -2.66
N TYR A 70 -11.54 -9.87 -3.58
CA TYR A 70 -12.57 -10.87 -3.28
C TYR A 70 -11.99 -12.12 -2.62
N ASN A 71 -10.69 -12.36 -2.73
CA ASN A 71 -10.03 -13.44 -2.02
C ASN A 71 -9.90 -13.08 -0.51
N PRO A 72 -10.57 -13.79 0.40
CA PRO A 72 -10.52 -13.51 1.84
C PRO A 72 -9.16 -13.83 2.48
N ASN A 73 -8.32 -14.64 1.82
CA ASN A 73 -7.02 -15.03 2.34
C ASN A 73 -5.95 -13.93 2.14
N MET A 74 -6.25 -12.87 1.39
CA MET A 74 -5.33 -11.74 1.29
C MET A 74 -5.38 -10.90 2.56
N ALA A 75 -4.27 -10.89 3.30
CA ALA A 75 -4.12 -10.12 4.52
C ALA A 75 -3.75 -8.66 4.26
N THR A 76 -4.06 -7.80 5.23
CA THR A 76 -3.54 -6.42 5.27
C THR A 76 -2.08 -6.47 5.69
N LEU A 77 -1.21 -5.80 4.92
CA LEU A 77 0.18 -5.62 5.30
C LEU A 77 0.29 -4.41 6.22
N GLU A 78 0.91 -4.59 7.36
CA GLU A 78 1.07 -3.56 8.38
C GLU A 78 2.53 -3.15 8.45
N ILE A 79 2.77 -1.85 8.36
CA ILE A 79 4.11 -1.27 8.37
C ILE A 79 4.20 -0.43 9.65
N SER A 80 5.13 -0.86 10.51
CA SER A 80 5.55 -0.14 11.72
C SER A 80 6.44 1.04 11.35
N SER A 81 6.64 1.98 12.27
CA SER A 81 7.62 3.07 12.04
C SER A 81 9.04 2.55 11.80
N ASP A 82 9.41 1.42 12.42
CA ASP A 82 10.74 0.82 12.25
C ASP A 82 10.92 0.24 10.85
N ASP A 83 9.86 -0.27 10.21
CA ASP A 83 9.91 -0.84 8.87
C ASP A 83 9.63 0.17 7.75
N GLU A 84 9.17 1.39 8.06
CA GLU A 84 8.71 2.36 7.06
C GLU A 84 9.79 2.66 6.00
N HIS A 85 11.05 2.71 6.40
CA HIS A 85 12.19 2.94 5.51
C HIS A 85 12.35 1.90 4.39
N ARG A 86 11.77 0.71 4.55
CA ARG A 86 11.80 -0.39 3.56
C ARG A 86 10.73 -0.23 2.49
N TYR A 87 9.74 0.62 2.71
CA TYR A 87 8.58 0.78 1.84
C TYR A 87 8.50 2.18 1.26
N ARG A 88 8.33 2.27 -0.05
CA ARG A 88 8.20 3.54 -0.75
C ARG A 88 6.94 3.56 -1.60
N VAL A 89 6.06 4.52 -1.33
CA VAL A 89 4.96 4.82 -2.26
C VAL A 89 5.56 5.52 -3.48
N VAL A 90 5.50 4.86 -4.64
CA VAL A 90 6.07 5.35 -5.89
C VAL A 90 5.01 5.86 -6.86
N GLY A 91 3.72 5.55 -6.66
CA GLY A 91 2.65 6.11 -7.48
C GLY A 91 1.26 6.05 -6.87
N GLU A 92 0.40 6.98 -7.26
CA GLU A 92 -1.05 6.95 -7.01
C GLU A 92 -1.77 6.41 -8.24
N PHE A 93 -2.65 5.42 -8.04
CA PHE A 93 -3.45 4.84 -9.10
C PHE A 93 -4.48 5.84 -9.62
N LEU A 94 -4.49 6.06 -10.94
CA LEU A 94 -5.44 6.94 -11.62
C LEU A 94 -6.57 6.15 -12.32
N GLY A 95 -6.28 4.95 -12.80
CA GLY A 95 -7.24 4.16 -13.58
C GLY A 95 -6.58 3.02 -14.35
N VAL A 96 -7.42 2.24 -15.02
CA VAL A 96 -7.02 1.22 -15.99
C VAL A 96 -7.00 1.86 -17.39
N ILE A 97 -6.07 1.43 -18.24
CA ILE A 97 -5.99 1.79 -19.65
C ILE A 97 -6.54 0.62 -20.48
N ASP A 98 -7.33 0.95 -21.50
CA ASP A 98 -7.87 0.02 -22.50
C ASP A 98 -6.96 -0.13 -23.72
#